data_AF-A0A6B3I6L4-F1
#
_entry.id   AF-A0A6B3I6L4-F1
#
_cell.length_a   1.000
_cell.length_b   1.000
_cell.length_c   1.000
_cell.angle_alpha   90.00
_cell.angle_beta   90.00
_cell.angle_gamma   90.00
#
_symmetry.space_group_name_H-M   'P 1'
#
loop_
_entity.id
_entity.type
_entity.pdbx_description
1 polymer ?
#
loop_
_entity_poly.entity_id
_entity_poly.type
_entity_poly.pdbx_seq_one_letter_code
_entity_poly.pdbx_strand_id
1 'polypeptide(L)' 'MTSRAENGLLPLTAAQRGVFFAQRLDPANPAYNTMVAMEVRGPLDGGLLQRAIRRAEGES' A
#
# COMPACT_ATOMS: atom_id res chain seq x y z
N MET A 1 5.35 18.10 -22.97
CA MET A 1 6.09 18.52 -21.76
C MET A 1 6.00 17.37 -20.74
N THR A 2 6.65 16.25 -21.04
CA THR A 2 6.65 15.05 -20.18
C THR A 2 8.09 14.81 -19.76
N SER A 3 8.42 15.22 -18.54
CA SER A 3 9.68 14.86 -17.88
C SER A 3 9.72 13.34 -17.79
N ARG A 4 10.71 12.79 -18.46
CA ARG A 4 11.07 11.39 -18.54
C ARG A 4 11.64 10.99 -17.18
N ALA A 5 11.04 9.98 -16.55
CA ALA A 5 11.41 9.37 -15.26
C ALA A 5 12.89 9.56 -14.89
N GLU A 6 13.20 10.65 -14.20
CA GLU A 6 14.51 10.89 -13.62
C GLU A 6 14.58 9.97 -12.38
N ASN A 7 15.38 8.89 -12.45
CA ASN A 7 15.50 7.78 -11.48
C ASN A 7 14.46 6.64 -11.51
N GLY A 8 13.73 6.42 -12.60
CA GLY A 8 12.78 5.29 -12.67
C GLY A 8 11.52 5.49 -11.81
N LEU A 9 11.33 6.68 -11.25
CA LEU A 9 10.12 7.07 -10.56
C LEU A 9 9.06 7.48 -11.58
N LEU A 10 7.87 6.91 -11.43
CA LEU A 10 6.69 7.32 -12.19
C LEU A 10 5.98 8.47 -11.45
N PRO A 11 5.38 9.43 -12.18
CA PRO A 11 4.57 10.46 -11.56
C PRO A 11 3.35 9.83 -10.88
N LEU A 12 2.96 10.36 -9.72
CA LEU A 12 1.72 9.95 -9.05
C LEU A 12 0.52 10.17 -9.97
N THR A 13 -0.42 9.23 -9.96
CA THR A 13 -1.72 9.41 -10.60
C THR A 13 -2.51 10.54 -9.94
N ALA A 14 -3.57 11.03 -10.58
CA ALA A 14 -4.42 12.07 -9.99
C ALA A 14 -4.99 11.65 -8.61
N ALA A 15 -5.41 10.39 -8.47
CA ALA A 15 -5.91 9.84 -7.21
C ALA A 15 -4.82 9.80 -6.12
N GLN A 16 -3.63 9.31 -6.46
CA GLN A 16 -2.50 9.26 -5.53
C GLN A 16 -2.07 10.65 -5.04
N ARG A 17 -2.09 11.67 -5.92
CA ARG A 17 -1.80 13.05 -5.52
C ARG A 17 -2.84 13.61 -4.54
N GLY A 18 -4.11 13.28 -4.72
CA GLY A 18 -5.18 13.69 -3.82
C GLY A 18 -4.96 13.19 -2.39
N VAL A 19 -4.70 11.88 -2.24
CA VAL A 19 -4.39 11.26 -0.94
C VAL A 19 -3.13 11.86 -0.32
N PHE A 20 -2.06 12.02 -1.11
CA PHE A 20 -0.80 12.61 -0.65
C PHE A 20 -0.98 14.03 -0.12
N PHE A 21 -1.76 14.86 -0.81
CA PHE A 21 -2.04 16.22 -0.38
C PHE A 21 -2.86 16.25 0.91
N ALA A 22 -3.91 15.43 0.99
CA ALA A 22 -4.77 15.35 2.18
C ALA A 22 -3.98 14.90 3.43
N GLN A 23 -3.10 13.90 3.32
CA GLN A 23 -2.26 13.46 4.44
C GLN A 23 -1.26 14.54 4.88
N ARG A 24 -0.77 15.38 3.96
CA ARG A 24 0.14 16.49 4.32
C ARG A 24 -0.55 17.63 5.07
N LEU A 25 -1.85 17.82 4.85
CA LEU A 25 -2.62 18.85 5.55
C LEU A 25 -2.82 18.51 7.02
N ASP A 26 -3.06 17.24 7.33
CA ASP A 26 -3.19 16.74 8.71
C ASP A 26 -2.49 15.37 8.85
N PRO A 27 -1.17 15.36 9.16
CA PRO A 27 -0.38 14.14 9.22
C PRO A 27 -0.82 13.13 10.27
N ALA A 28 -1.54 13.58 11.31
CA ALA A 28 -2.05 12.71 12.36
C ALA A 28 -3.38 12.05 11.99
N ASN A 29 -4.05 12.51 10.94
CA ASN A 29 -5.33 12.00 10.52
C ASN A 29 -5.19 10.58 9.90
N PRO A 30 -5.86 9.56 10.45
CA PRO A 30 -5.79 8.19 9.93
C PRO A 30 -6.81 7.92 8.81
N ALA A 31 -7.54 8.93 8.31
CA ALA A 31 -8.67 8.75 7.38
C ALA A 31 -8.35 7.98 6.09
N TYR A 32 -7.09 7.95 5.67
CA TYR A 32 -6.64 7.23 4.48
C TYR A 32 -5.96 5.89 4.78
N ASN A 33 -5.94 5.44 6.04
CA ASN A 33 -5.50 4.09 6.38
C ASN A 33 -6.53 3.06 5.92
N THR A 34 -6.08 2.06 5.17
CA THR A 34 -6.91 0.91 4.77
C THR A 34 -6.62 -0.28 5.69
N MET A 35 -7.67 -0.98 6.12
CA MET A 35 -7.57 -2.21 6.88
C MET A 35 -8.44 -3.29 6.23
N VAL A 36 -7.95 -4.51 6.21
CA VAL A 36 -8.71 -5.69 5.84
C VAL A 36 -8.55 -6.72 6.95
N ALA A 37 -9.66 -7.31 7.38
CA ALA A 37 -9.70 -8.43 8.31
C ALA A 37 -10.37 -9.62 7.62
N MET A 38 -9.82 -10.81 7.81
CA MET A 38 -10.33 -12.05 7.23
C MET A 38 -10.48 -13.11 8.31
N GLU A 39 -11.65 -13.75 8.36
CA GLU A 39 -11.89 -14.89 9.24
C GLU A 39 -11.45 -16.18 8.53
N VAL A 40 -10.57 -16.95 9.16
CA VAL A 40 -10.17 -18.28 8.70
C VAL A 40 -10.83 -19.31 9.60
N ARG A 41 -11.68 -20.17 9.03
CA ARG A 41 -12.31 -21.27 9.75
C ARG A 41 -11.47 -22.53 9.62
N GLY A 42 -10.95 -23.01 10.74
CA GLY A 42 -10.08 -24.19 10.79
C GLY A 42 -8.65 -23.84 11.22
N PRO A 43 -7.74 -24.83 11.22
CA PRO A 43 -6.36 -24.61 11.65
C PRO A 43 -5.64 -23.64 10.69
N LEU A 44 -4.99 -22.63 11.27
CA LEU A 44 -4.14 -21.69 10.55
C LEU A 44 -2.70 -21.84 11.01
N ASP A 45 -1.81 -22.18 10.09
CA ASP A 45 -0.36 -22.10 10.32
C ASP A 45 0.10 -20.66 10.12
N GLY A 46 0.35 -19.95 11.23
CA GLY A 46 0.83 -18.57 11.20
C GLY A 46 2.20 -18.40 10.54
N GLY A 47 3.08 -19.40 10.64
CA GLY A 47 4.40 -19.37 9.99
C GLY A 47 4.28 -19.50 8.47
N LEU A 48 3.37 -20.35 7.99
CA LEU A 48 3.05 -20.46 6.57
C LEU A 48 2.40 -19.18 6.03
N LEU A 49 1.43 -18.61 6.76
CA LEU A 49 0.79 -17.35 6.38
C LEU A 49 1.83 -16.22 6.25
N GLN A 50 2.74 -16.09 7.22
CA GLN A 50 3.77 -15.07 7.19
C GLN A 50 4.72 -15.23 5.98
N ARG A 51 5.06 -16.47 5.60
CA ARG A 51 5.86 -16.74 4.39
C ARG A 51 5.09 -16.38 3.11
N ALA A 52 3.80 -16.72 3.06
CA ALA A 52 2.96 -16.39 1.90
C ALA A 52 2.83 -14.87 1.70
N ILE A 53 2.63 -14.10 2.78
CA ILE A 53 2.56 -12.64 2.73
C ILE A 53 3.88 -12.06 2.18
N ARG A 54 5.03 -12.46 2.74
CA ARG A 54 6.34 -11.99 2.24
C ARG A 54 6.58 -12.33 0.78
N ARG A 55 6.07 -13.46 0.30
CA ARG A 55 6.16 -13.82 -1.11
C ARG A 55 5.33 -12.90 -1.99
N ALA A 56 4.08 -12.64 -1.62
CA ALA A 56 3.19 -11.77 -2.39
C ALA A 56 3.73 -10.33 -2.50
N GLU A 57 4.41 -9.82 -1.46
CA GLU A 57 5.08 -8.51 -1.51
C GLU A 57 6.19 -8.43 -2.57
N GLY A 58 6.92 -9.53 -2.79
CA GLY A 58 8.03 -9.58 -3.76
C GLY A 58 7.60 -9.79 -5.22
N GLU A 59 6.31 -10.03 -5.48
CA GLU A 59 5.75 -10.21 -6.82
C GLU A 59 5.24 -8.88 -7.44
N SER A 60 5.31 -7.76 -6.69
CA SER A 60 4.81 -6.42 -7.09
C SER A 60 5.88 -5.48 -7.64
#